data_AF-A0A9P6GNM6-F1
#
_entry.id   AF-A0A9P6GNM6-F1
#
_cell.length_a   1.000
_cell.length_b   1.000
_cell.length_c   1.000
_cell.angle_alpha   90.00
_cell.angle_beta   90.00
_cell.angle_gamma   90.00
#
_symmetry.space_group_name_H-M   'P 1'
#
loop_
_entity.id
_entity.type
_entity.pdbx_description
1 polymer ?
#
loop_
_entity_poly.entity_id
_entity_poly.type
_entity_poly.pdbx_seq_one_letter_code
_entity_poly.pdbx_strand_id
1 'polypeptide(L)'
;MTEHAGGRSLKRTHLAKPLVTAYLFALLSSTGPCFVQLLLLSVKRKLTLRAAWLQIVSTLRRELSLNRFPASCATLIGGSTLLQLPLRTLACRIGSLCGVGDRYIRLFVTFSAALISASAAFRLLNIRPRNGPVTPAQNVPRSHLDMVDPSPFYEPPEGGLREVDNATLNAKSLSRMGLAGKTMDLTLFAAIRAGDVLISQVCNRLPSSRARQVVSRSTPTVLFCFSAATIMHAWFYSPSRLPQSYNRWISAAAELDHRLILALRHARYGTWVYGKDMGMASLLGSMCRDYGLAEELGDPAKTIPIPCELVHMGCGKSCEKHALSRFWRGWVFAARMYAPLQLIVLARHVKKTSRTGDQLVGLNRSVVSKALVDTTRSSAFLGAFIAFFYYGVCLSRTRIGPKLFTPKIVTPQMWDSGLCVLGGCLLCGASILVEQSRKRLEIMFFVLPRAAATWFPRRYLPEHRWKEHLTFALSTAVVLTVAQEDPKRVRGVLGNLLNAVLKTD
;
A
#
# COMPACT_ATOMS: atom_id res chain seq x y z
N MET A 1 -18.27 53.86 0.35
CA MET A 1 -18.33 52.72 1.30
C MET A 1 -18.59 51.36 0.63
N THR A 2 -18.58 51.24 -0.70
CA THR A 2 -18.88 49.99 -1.42
C THR A 2 -17.66 49.19 -1.90
N GLU A 3 -16.46 49.80 -1.98
CA GLU A 3 -15.22 49.08 -2.36
C GLU A 3 -14.62 48.21 -1.25
N HIS A 4 -14.90 48.48 0.02
CA HIS A 4 -14.39 47.67 1.13
C HIS A 4 -15.13 46.35 1.36
N ALA A 5 -16.30 46.15 0.76
CA ALA A 5 -17.07 44.91 0.84
C ALA A 5 -16.59 43.88 -0.20
N GLY A 6 -16.27 44.32 -1.42
CA GLY A 6 -15.73 43.47 -2.50
C GLY A 6 -14.36 42.87 -2.15
N GLY A 7 -13.46 43.67 -1.57
CA GLY A 7 -12.12 43.21 -1.17
C GLY A 7 -12.12 42.24 0.02
N ARG A 8 -13.11 42.29 0.92
CA ARG A 8 -13.27 41.33 2.02
C ARG A 8 -13.86 39.99 1.56
N SER A 9 -14.80 40.03 0.61
CA SER A 9 -15.38 38.83 0.00
C SER A 9 -14.32 38.06 -0.79
N LEU A 10 -13.53 38.75 -1.64
CA LEU A 10 -12.43 38.14 -2.39
C LEU A 10 -11.40 37.48 -1.44
N LYS A 11 -10.92 38.19 -0.41
CA LYS A 11 -9.95 37.65 0.57
C LYS A 11 -10.46 36.41 1.31
N ARG A 12 -11.75 36.35 1.68
CA ARG A 12 -12.36 35.16 2.31
C ARG A 12 -12.44 33.97 1.36
N THR A 13 -12.78 34.19 0.09
CA THR A 13 -12.84 33.11 -0.91
C THR A 13 -11.46 32.51 -1.22
N HIS A 14 -10.41 33.34 -1.27
CA HIS A 14 -9.03 32.86 -1.42
C HIS A 14 -8.53 32.04 -0.21
N LEU A 15 -8.92 32.41 1.01
CA LEU A 15 -8.53 31.67 2.23
C LEU A 15 -9.23 30.31 2.37
N ALA A 16 -10.48 30.20 1.92
CA ALA A 16 -11.26 28.97 2.03
C ALA A 16 -10.95 27.95 0.92
N LYS A 17 -10.42 28.40 -0.22
CA LYS A 17 -10.14 27.58 -1.41
C LYS A 17 -9.26 26.36 -1.11
N PRO A 18 -8.10 26.46 -0.42
CA PRO A 18 -7.27 25.28 -0.11
C PRO A 18 -7.98 24.25 0.78
N LEU A 19 -8.75 24.71 1.76
CA LEU A 19 -9.51 23.87 2.69
C LEU A 19 -10.59 23.07 1.95
N VAL A 20 -11.43 23.76 1.17
CA VAL A 20 -12.53 23.13 0.41
C VAL A 20 -11.96 22.18 -0.65
N THR A 21 -10.91 22.60 -1.34
CA THR A 21 -10.27 21.77 -2.38
C THR A 21 -9.68 20.49 -1.78
N ALA A 22 -8.98 20.58 -0.65
CA ALA A 22 -8.46 19.42 0.07
C ALA A 22 -9.59 18.47 0.52
N TYR A 23 -10.67 19.01 1.05
CA TYR A 23 -11.83 18.22 1.47
C TYR A 23 -12.45 17.44 0.29
N LEU A 24 -12.68 18.13 -0.84
CA LEU A 24 -13.28 17.52 -2.03
C LEU A 24 -12.39 16.42 -2.64
N PHE A 25 -11.08 16.65 -2.75
CA PHE A 25 -10.15 15.63 -3.23
C PHE A 25 -10.10 14.41 -2.30
N ALA A 26 -10.08 14.64 -0.98
CA ALA A 26 -10.07 13.56 0.00
C ALA A 26 -11.38 12.76 -0.02
N LEU A 27 -12.52 13.43 -0.16
CA LEU A 27 -13.84 12.80 -0.30
C LEU A 27 -13.92 11.97 -1.58
N LEU A 28 -13.44 12.50 -2.71
CA LEU A 28 -13.39 11.78 -3.99
C LEU A 28 -12.48 10.53 -3.88
N SER A 29 -11.34 10.66 -3.17
CA SER A 29 -10.42 9.55 -2.96
C SER A 29 -11.01 8.45 -2.06
N SER A 30 -11.79 8.80 -1.03
CA SER A 30 -12.35 7.81 -0.09
C SER A 30 -13.59 7.12 -0.65
N THR A 31 -14.42 7.85 -1.39
CA THR A 31 -15.69 7.34 -1.93
C THR A 31 -15.56 6.74 -3.33
N GLY A 32 -14.57 7.17 -4.11
CA GLY A 32 -14.34 6.77 -5.50
C GLY A 32 -14.31 5.26 -5.74
N PRO A 33 -13.53 4.45 -4.99
CA PRO A 33 -13.49 3.00 -5.19
C PRO A 33 -14.86 2.33 -4.99
N CYS A 34 -15.63 2.80 -4.00
CA CYS A 34 -16.97 2.30 -3.74
C CYS A 34 -17.91 2.63 -4.90
N PHE A 35 -17.89 3.87 -5.40
CA PHE A 35 -18.69 4.25 -6.56
C PHE A 35 -18.37 3.44 -7.82
N VAL A 36 -17.08 3.22 -8.10
CA VAL A 36 -16.66 2.40 -9.23
C VAL A 36 -17.15 0.96 -9.08
N GLN A 37 -17.04 0.38 -7.87
CA GLN A 37 -17.53 -0.96 -7.60
C GLN A 37 -19.06 -1.06 -7.78
N LEU A 38 -19.82 -0.08 -7.28
CA LEU A 38 -21.27 -0.03 -7.44
C LEU A 38 -21.69 0.12 -8.90
N LEU A 39 -20.97 0.95 -9.66
CA LEU A 39 -21.20 1.11 -11.09
C LEU A 39 -20.95 -0.20 -11.84
N LEU A 40 -19.86 -0.90 -11.52
CA LEU A 40 -19.56 -2.22 -12.10
C LEU A 40 -20.63 -3.27 -11.74
N LEU A 41 -21.14 -3.27 -10.51
CA LEU A 41 -22.20 -4.19 -10.08
C LEU A 41 -23.55 -3.89 -10.74
N SER A 42 -23.84 -2.61 -10.95
CA SER A 42 -25.04 -2.15 -11.64
C SER A 42 -25.00 -2.51 -13.13
N VAL A 43 -23.85 -2.32 -13.79
CA VAL A 43 -23.64 -2.74 -15.19
C VAL A 43 -23.78 -4.25 -15.34
N LYS A 44 -23.35 -5.03 -14.34
CA LYS A 44 -23.53 -6.49 -14.33
C LYS A 44 -24.95 -6.94 -13.98
N ARG A 45 -25.92 -6.01 -13.83
CA ARG A 45 -27.31 -6.26 -13.40
C ARG A 45 -27.45 -7.09 -12.12
N LYS A 46 -26.42 -7.04 -11.24
CA LYS A 46 -26.41 -7.80 -9.97
C LYS A 46 -26.96 -7.00 -8.78
N LEU A 47 -27.36 -5.74 -8.99
CA LEU A 47 -27.76 -4.83 -7.92
C LEU A 47 -28.99 -4.01 -8.32
N THR A 48 -29.94 -3.86 -7.41
CA THR A 48 -31.11 -2.99 -7.58
C THR A 48 -30.72 -1.52 -7.34
N LEU A 49 -31.33 -0.59 -8.08
CA LEU A 49 -31.05 0.85 -7.96
C LEU A 49 -31.26 1.37 -6.53
N ARG A 50 -32.28 0.87 -5.82
CA ARG A 50 -32.57 1.24 -4.43
C ARG A 50 -31.46 0.79 -3.47
N ALA A 51 -30.95 -0.43 -3.63
CA ALA A 51 -29.82 -0.93 -2.83
C ALA A 51 -28.53 -0.15 -3.12
N ALA A 52 -28.27 0.17 -4.39
CA ALA A 52 -27.15 1.00 -4.81
C ALA A 52 -27.20 2.39 -4.14
N TRP A 53 -28.37 3.05 -4.20
CA TRP A 53 -28.56 4.37 -3.60
C TRP A 53 -28.36 4.37 -2.08
N LEU A 54 -28.93 3.38 -1.38
CA LEU A 54 -28.74 3.24 0.08
C LEU A 54 -27.27 3.03 0.46
N GLN A 55 -26.52 2.24 -0.31
CA GLN A 55 -25.08 2.06 -0.10
C GLN A 55 -24.28 3.34 -0.37
N ILE A 56 -24.66 4.12 -1.37
CA ILE A 56 -24.06 5.43 -1.67
C ILE A 56 -24.30 6.40 -0.51
N VAL A 57 -25.55 6.57 -0.09
CA VAL A 57 -25.92 7.53 0.96
C VAL A 57 -25.28 7.16 2.30
N SER A 58 -25.27 5.89 2.66
CA SER A 58 -24.61 5.42 3.90
C SER A 58 -23.09 5.63 3.86
N THR A 59 -22.46 5.39 2.71
CA THR A 59 -21.02 5.62 2.53
C THR A 59 -20.69 7.11 2.62
N LEU A 60 -21.45 7.97 1.92
CA LEU A 60 -21.28 9.42 1.99
C LEU A 60 -21.49 9.94 3.42
N ARG A 61 -22.59 9.58 4.07
CA ARG A 61 -22.87 10.00 5.46
C ARG A 61 -21.74 9.57 6.41
N ARG A 62 -21.16 8.37 6.20
CA ARG A 62 -20.01 7.92 6.97
C ARG A 62 -18.77 8.77 6.70
N GLU A 63 -18.42 9.04 5.45
CA GLU A 63 -17.23 9.81 5.08
C GLU A 63 -17.32 11.31 5.40
N LEU A 64 -18.54 11.86 5.50
CA LEU A 64 -18.78 13.25 5.92
C LEU A 64 -18.54 13.48 7.42
N SER A 65 -18.43 12.43 8.23
CA SER A 65 -18.19 12.59 9.67
C SER A 65 -16.82 13.21 9.98
N LEU A 66 -16.76 14.04 11.01
CA LEU A 66 -15.56 14.84 11.34
C LEU A 66 -14.35 13.98 11.71
N ASN A 67 -14.53 12.74 12.17
CA ASN A 67 -13.44 11.83 12.55
C ASN A 67 -12.89 10.98 11.37
N ARG A 68 -13.18 11.38 10.13
CA ARG A 68 -12.77 10.68 8.91
C ARG A 68 -11.72 11.45 8.12
N PHE A 69 -11.20 10.75 7.11
CA PHE A 69 -10.12 11.20 6.28
C PHE A 69 -10.37 12.56 5.60
N PRO A 70 -11.56 12.86 5.03
CA PRO A 70 -11.80 14.16 4.38
C PRO A 70 -11.68 15.35 5.33
N ALA A 71 -12.29 15.26 6.52
CA ALA A 71 -12.20 16.30 7.53
C ALA A 71 -10.76 16.50 8.03
N SER A 72 -10.01 15.40 8.25
CA SER A 72 -8.59 15.46 8.63
C SER A 72 -7.72 16.14 7.57
N CYS A 73 -7.92 15.83 6.29
CA CYS A 73 -7.21 16.49 5.19
C CYS A 73 -7.54 17.99 5.11
N ALA A 74 -8.81 18.36 5.30
CA ALA A 74 -9.23 19.76 5.33
C ALA A 74 -8.63 20.53 6.50
N THR A 75 -8.64 19.93 7.71
CA THR A 75 -7.97 20.49 8.90
C THR A 75 -6.47 20.65 8.68
N LEU A 76 -5.84 19.66 8.02
CA LEU A 76 -4.41 19.65 7.73
C LEU A 76 -4.00 20.75 6.74
N ILE A 77 -4.63 20.79 5.58
CA ILE A 77 -4.29 21.78 4.56
C ILE A 77 -4.74 23.17 4.98
N GLY A 78 -6.02 23.31 5.36
CA GLY A 78 -6.59 24.59 5.76
C GLY A 78 -5.93 25.16 7.01
N GLY A 79 -5.61 24.34 8.01
CA GLY A 79 -4.88 24.78 9.19
C GLY A 79 -3.45 25.23 8.85
N SER A 80 -2.76 24.49 7.97
CA SER A 80 -1.39 24.84 7.56
C SER A 80 -1.29 26.17 6.84
N THR A 81 -2.35 26.66 6.19
CA THR A 81 -2.39 27.96 5.50
C THR A 81 -2.98 29.07 6.39
N LEU A 82 -4.08 28.80 7.10
CA LEU A 82 -4.79 29.79 7.91
C LEU A 82 -4.01 30.20 9.16
N LEU A 83 -3.32 29.26 9.82
CA LEU A 83 -2.54 29.55 11.04
C LEU A 83 -1.31 30.42 10.76
N GLN A 84 -0.88 30.55 9.50
CA GLN A 84 0.29 31.36 9.17
C GLN A 84 0.06 32.86 9.44
N LEU A 85 -1.16 33.37 9.27
CA LEU A 85 -1.47 34.78 9.51
C LEU A 85 -1.20 35.20 10.97
N PRO A 86 -1.83 34.57 11.99
CA PRO A 86 -1.58 34.92 13.37
C PRO A 86 -0.13 34.60 13.80
N LEU A 87 0.43 33.47 13.35
CA LEU A 87 1.80 33.09 13.68
C LEU A 87 2.83 34.08 13.10
N ARG A 88 2.59 34.60 11.89
CA ARG A 88 3.46 35.63 11.29
C ARG A 88 3.43 36.92 12.09
N THR A 89 2.25 37.37 12.52
CA THR A 89 2.16 38.58 13.35
C THR A 89 2.91 38.43 14.67
N LEU A 90 2.87 37.25 15.29
CA LEU A 90 3.61 36.97 16.51
C LEU A 90 5.12 36.86 16.24
N ALA A 91 5.51 36.11 15.21
CA ALA A 91 6.91 35.87 14.87
C ALA A 91 7.64 37.12 14.38
N CYS A 92 6.98 38.05 13.69
CA CYS A 92 7.58 39.32 13.30
C CYS A 92 7.86 40.22 14.51
N ARG A 93 6.96 40.26 15.51
CA ARG A 93 7.15 41.03 16.75
C ARG A 93 8.34 40.52 17.57
N ILE A 94 8.54 39.20 17.59
CA ILE A 94 9.65 38.58 18.32
C ILE A 94 10.94 38.62 17.49
N GLY A 95 10.85 38.34 16.19
CA GLY A 95 11.99 38.29 15.27
C GLY A 95 12.66 39.64 15.07
N SER A 96 11.90 40.75 15.12
CA SER A 96 12.46 42.10 15.10
C SER A 96 13.32 42.41 16.33
N LEU A 97 13.05 41.76 17.47
CA LEU A 97 13.86 41.90 18.69
C LEU A 97 15.16 41.08 18.62
N CYS A 98 15.18 40.00 17.84
CA CYS A 98 16.31 39.08 17.75
C CYS A 98 17.14 39.22 16.45
N GLY A 99 16.82 40.17 15.57
CA GLY A 99 17.56 40.38 14.32
C GLY A 99 17.48 39.21 13.31
N VAL A 100 16.42 38.41 13.36
CA VAL A 100 16.27 37.21 12.52
C VAL A 100 15.79 37.59 11.12
N GLY A 101 16.45 37.09 10.06
CA GLY A 101 16.05 37.37 8.67
C GLY A 101 14.65 36.87 8.30
N ASP A 102 13.93 37.60 7.43
CA ASP A 102 12.54 37.31 7.00
C ASP A 102 12.34 35.87 6.51
N ARG A 103 13.36 35.31 5.83
CA ARG A 103 13.34 33.93 5.35
C ARG A 103 13.19 32.91 6.49
N TYR A 104 13.93 33.08 7.59
CA TYR A 104 13.87 32.16 8.73
C TYR A 104 12.55 32.31 9.49
N ILE A 105 12.04 33.54 9.60
CA ILE A 105 10.72 33.82 10.18
C ILE A 105 9.64 33.10 9.37
N ARG A 106 9.66 33.22 8.04
CA ARG A 106 8.70 32.54 7.14
C ARG A 106 8.76 31.03 7.26
N LEU A 107 9.96 30.44 7.26
CA LEU A 107 10.15 29.00 7.42
C LEU A 107 9.60 28.52 8.77
N PHE A 108 9.92 29.23 9.85
CA PHE A 108 9.45 28.92 11.20
C PHE A 108 7.92 28.98 11.30
N VAL A 109 7.31 30.03 10.76
CA VAL A 109 5.85 30.20 10.73
C VAL A 109 5.18 29.08 9.95
N THR A 110 5.69 28.78 8.76
CA THR A 110 5.14 27.74 7.88
C THR A 110 5.23 26.37 8.53
N PHE A 111 6.40 26.03 9.11
CA PHE A 111 6.61 24.78 9.81
C PHE A 111 5.74 24.65 11.06
N SER A 112 5.64 25.70 11.88
CA SER A 112 4.82 25.71 13.08
C SER A 112 3.32 25.57 12.76
N ALA A 113 2.84 26.28 11.73
CA ALA A 113 1.47 26.17 11.25
C ALA A 113 1.16 24.73 10.79
N ALA A 114 2.05 24.15 9.98
CA ALA A 114 1.90 22.78 9.49
C ALA A 114 1.97 21.75 10.63
N LEU A 115 2.83 21.95 11.63
CA LEU A 115 2.97 21.06 12.78
C LEU A 115 1.73 21.05 13.67
N ILE A 116 1.21 22.23 14.02
CA ILE A 116 -0.02 22.37 14.83
C ILE A 116 -1.19 21.75 14.08
N SER A 117 -1.30 22.04 12.79
CA SER A 117 -2.36 21.53 11.94
C SER A 117 -2.30 20.00 11.76
N ALA A 118 -1.10 19.42 11.57
CA ALA A 118 -0.90 17.98 11.53
C ALA A 118 -1.22 17.30 12.87
N SER A 119 -0.86 17.94 13.99
CA SER A 119 -1.22 17.46 15.32
C SER A 119 -2.74 17.40 15.51
N ALA A 120 -3.46 18.46 15.09
CA ALA A 120 -4.92 18.50 15.14
C ALA A 120 -5.57 17.44 14.22
N ALA A 121 -5.08 17.32 12.99
CA ALA A 121 -5.55 16.33 12.01
C ALA A 121 -5.36 14.88 12.49
N PHE A 122 -4.24 14.59 13.15
CA PHE A 122 -3.98 13.27 13.76
C PHE A 122 -4.93 12.96 14.91
N ARG A 123 -5.13 13.94 15.81
CA ARG A 123 -6.08 13.80 16.92
C ARG A 123 -7.48 13.52 16.38
N LEU A 124 -7.92 14.27 15.37
CA LEU A 124 -9.22 14.12 14.72
C LEU A 124 -9.47 12.71 14.18
N LEU A 125 -8.48 12.11 13.51
CA LEU A 125 -8.57 10.72 13.01
C LEU A 125 -8.63 9.67 14.12
N ASN A 126 -8.08 9.99 15.29
CA ASN A 126 -7.97 9.08 16.43
C ASN A 126 -9.00 9.36 17.54
N ILE A 127 -9.97 10.27 17.31
CA ILE A 127 -11.13 10.44 18.20
C ILE A 127 -11.97 9.17 18.15
N ARG A 128 -12.18 8.56 19.33
CA ARG A 128 -13.14 7.46 19.48
C ARG A 128 -14.56 8.03 19.35
N PRO A 129 -15.46 7.41 18.56
CA PRO A 129 -16.86 7.77 18.60
C PRO A 129 -17.38 7.56 20.02
N ARG A 130 -17.98 8.59 20.61
CA ARG A 130 -18.58 8.57 21.95
C ARG A 130 -19.80 7.65 21.89
N ASN A 131 -19.70 6.49 22.53
CA ASN A 131 -20.77 5.55 22.87
C ASN A 131 -21.77 5.23 21.74
N GLY A 132 -21.43 4.28 20.87
CA GLY A 132 -22.46 3.39 20.32
C GLY A 132 -22.71 2.26 21.34
N PRO A 133 -23.91 1.67 21.43
CA PRO A 133 -24.16 0.56 22.34
C PRO A 133 -23.10 -0.50 22.11
N VAL A 134 -22.47 -0.97 23.19
CA VAL A 134 -21.70 -2.20 23.18
C VAL A 134 -22.73 -3.30 22.96
N THR A 135 -23.12 -3.52 21.71
CA THR A 135 -23.76 -4.78 21.34
C THR A 135 -22.73 -5.84 21.70
N PRO A 136 -23.01 -6.77 22.64
CA PRO A 136 -22.13 -7.91 22.83
C PRO A 136 -21.96 -8.52 21.44
N ALA A 137 -20.71 -8.64 21.01
CA ALA A 137 -20.38 -9.09 19.67
C ALA A 137 -21.11 -10.42 19.43
N GLN A 138 -22.19 -10.38 18.66
CA GLN A 138 -22.78 -11.57 18.09
C GLN A 138 -21.70 -12.15 17.17
N ASN A 139 -21.15 -13.27 17.63
CA ASN A 139 -20.40 -14.26 16.85
C ASN A 139 -19.25 -13.69 16.00
N VAL A 140 -18.26 -13.10 16.68
CA VAL A 140 -16.87 -13.23 16.22
C VAL A 140 -16.30 -14.45 16.95
N PRO A 141 -15.63 -15.40 16.28
CA PRO A 141 -15.13 -16.60 16.94
C PRO A 141 -14.31 -16.22 18.18
N ARG A 142 -14.74 -16.76 19.32
CA ARG A 142 -13.93 -16.84 20.53
C ARG A 142 -12.64 -17.58 20.17
N SER A 143 -11.52 -17.09 20.72
CA SER A 143 -10.29 -17.84 20.98
C SER A 143 -9.81 -18.85 19.92
N HIS A 144 -8.70 -18.53 19.25
CA HIS A 144 -7.78 -19.49 18.62
C HIS A 144 -6.91 -20.24 19.68
N LEU A 145 -7.37 -20.28 20.94
CA LEU A 145 -6.61 -20.79 22.09
C LEU A 145 -7.43 -21.70 23.02
N ASP A 146 -8.65 -22.07 22.63
CA ASP A 146 -9.22 -23.32 23.13
C ASP A 146 -8.72 -24.42 22.18
N MET A 147 -8.05 -25.43 22.73
CA MET A 147 -7.42 -26.56 22.03
C MET A 147 -7.97 -26.79 20.62
N VAL A 148 -7.29 -26.20 19.64
CA VAL A 148 -7.56 -26.46 18.23
C VAL A 148 -6.99 -27.84 17.97
N ASP A 149 -7.88 -28.80 17.69
CA ASP A 149 -7.54 -30.05 17.03
C ASP A 149 -6.49 -29.75 15.96
N PRO A 150 -5.28 -30.36 15.96
CA PRO A 150 -4.17 -30.02 15.07
C PRO A 150 -4.47 -30.45 13.62
N SER A 151 -5.55 -29.92 13.06
CA SER A 151 -5.95 -30.18 11.70
C SER A 151 -4.96 -29.50 10.76
N PRO A 152 -4.49 -30.23 9.73
CA PRO A 152 -3.58 -29.72 8.70
C PRO A 152 -4.09 -28.49 7.94
N PHE A 153 -5.38 -28.14 8.09
CA PHE A 153 -6.03 -27.04 7.38
C PHE A 153 -6.08 -25.73 8.18
N TYR A 154 -5.57 -25.71 9.42
CA TYR A 154 -5.48 -24.48 10.22
C TYR A 154 -4.12 -23.80 10.08
N GLU A 155 -4.10 -22.46 10.11
CA GLU A 155 -2.85 -21.71 10.09
C GLU A 155 -1.97 -22.08 11.30
N PRO A 156 -0.70 -22.47 11.10
CA PRO A 156 0.21 -22.72 12.21
C PRO A 156 0.44 -21.43 13.00
N PRO A 157 0.65 -21.51 14.33
CA PRO A 157 0.91 -20.34 15.15
C PRO A 157 2.15 -19.60 14.63
N GLU A 158 2.02 -18.30 14.34
CA GLU A 158 3.12 -17.46 13.89
C GLU A 158 4.21 -17.39 14.98
N GLY A 159 5.24 -18.24 14.90
CA GLY A 159 6.33 -18.25 15.87
C GLY A 159 7.10 -16.92 15.91
N GLY A 160 7.20 -16.32 17.10
CA GLY A 160 8.13 -15.21 17.40
C GLY A 160 7.59 -13.78 17.30
N LEU A 161 6.28 -13.54 17.44
CA LEU A 161 5.71 -12.20 17.25
C LEU A 161 5.22 -11.52 18.54
N ARG A 162 5.71 -10.29 18.78
CA ARG A 162 5.19 -9.27 19.72
C ARG A 162 3.80 -8.78 19.30
N GLU A 163 2.87 -9.68 19.01
CA GLU A 163 1.46 -9.34 18.96
C GLU A 163 0.97 -9.14 20.40
N VAL A 164 -0.01 -8.25 20.62
CA VAL A 164 -0.48 -7.97 21.97
C VAL A 164 -1.16 -9.23 22.50
N ASP A 165 -0.53 -9.86 23.49
CA ASP A 165 -1.02 -11.09 24.09
C ASP A 165 -2.43 -10.90 24.67
N ASN A 166 -3.27 -11.93 24.52
CA ASN A 166 -4.62 -11.93 25.08
C ASN A 166 -4.58 -11.81 26.61
N ALA A 167 -3.55 -12.36 27.28
CA ALA A 167 -3.35 -12.13 28.71
C ALA A 167 -3.15 -10.64 29.04
N THR A 168 -2.40 -9.92 28.20
CA THR A 168 -2.21 -8.47 28.34
C THR A 168 -3.49 -7.68 28.03
N LEU A 169 -4.27 -8.11 27.03
CA LEU A 169 -5.56 -7.49 26.70
C LEU A 169 -6.57 -7.65 27.84
N ASN A 170 -6.67 -8.86 28.40
CA ASN A 170 -7.56 -9.17 29.51
C ASN A 170 -7.12 -8.42 30.79
N ALA A 171 -5.82 -8.44 31.11
CA ALA A 171 -5.27 -7.68 32.23
C ALA A 171 -5.55 -6.17 32.13
N LYS A 172 -5.53 -5.61 30.91
CA LYS A 172 -5.82 -4.20 30.65
C LYS A 172 -7.31 -3.92 30.32
N SER A 173 -8.19 -4.92 30.36
CA SER A 173 -9.61 -4.83 29.94
C SER A 173 -9.80 -4.14 28.58
N LEU A 174 -8.88 -4.39 27.65
CA LEU A 174 -8.89 -3.80 26.31
C LEU A 174 -9.50 -4.77 25.31
N SER A 175 -10.56 -4.33 24.61
CA SER A 175 -10.97 -5.00 23.39
C SER A 175 -9.98 -4.71 22.25
N ARG A 176 -9.90 -5.59 21.23
CA ARG A 176 -9.09 -5.34 20.02
C ARG A 176 -9.50 -4.05 19.29
N MET A 177 -10.71 -3.54 19.52
CA MET A 177 -11.19 -2.23 19.03
C MET A 177 -10.57 -1.05 19.79
N GLY A 178 -10.06 -1.28 21.00
CA GLY A 178 -9.39 -0.29 21.83
C GLY A 178 -7.92 -0.03 21.46
N LEU A 179 -7.31 -0.89 20.65
CA LEU A 179 -5.90 -0.79 20.24
C LEU A 179 -5.65 0.43 19.31
N ALA A 180 -4.44 0.96 19.37
CA ALA A 180 -3.97 2.02 18.48
C ALA A 180 -3.44 1.45 17.14
N GLY A 181 -3.08 2.32 16.20
CA GLY A 181 -2.55 1.94 14.88
C GLY A 181 -3.51 2.15 13.71
N LYS A 182 -4.67 2.79 13.94
CA LYS A 182 -5.62 3.15 12.86
C LYS A 182 -4.97 4.00 11.76
N THR A 183 -4.04 4.87 12.13
CA THR A 183 -3.38 5.83 11.24
C THR A 183 -1.97 5.41 10.80
N MET A 184 -1.53 4.19 11.13
CA MET A 184 -0.15 3.75 10.94
C MET A 184 0.30 3.84 9.48
N ASP A 185 -0.54 3.40 8.53
CA ASP A 185 -0.22 3.45 7.10
C ASP A 185 -0.04 4.91 6.60
N LEU A 186 -0.80 5.86 7.14
CA LEU A 186 -0.68 7.29 6.82
C LEU A 186 0.59 7.89 7.44
N THR A 187 0.89 7.51 8.69
CA THR A 187 2.10 7.92 9.42
C THR A 187 3.36 7.47 8.69
N LEU A 188 3.44 6.21 8.28
CA LEU A 188 4.56 5.68 7.53
C LEU A 188 4.69 6.30 6.14
N PHE A 189 3.56 6.56 5.47
CA PHE A 189 3.56 7.32 4.22
C PHE A 189 4.17 8.71 4.41
N ALA A 190 3.73 9.47 5.41
CA ALA A 190 4.27 10.79 5.71
C ALA A 190 5.77 10.73 6.06
N ALA A 191 6.18 9.77 6.90
CA ALA A 191 7.58 9.58 7.30
C ALA A 191 8.50 9.29 6.11
N ILE A 192 8.09 8.40 5.20
CA ILE A 192 8.87 8.09 4.00
C ILE A 192 8.94 9.29 3.06
N ARG A 193 7.85 10.07 2.92
CA ARG A 193 7.85 11.28 2.11
C ARG A 193 8.73 12.39 2.71
N ALA A 194 8.73 12.53 4.03
CA ALA A 194 9.64 13.46 4.71
C ALA A 194 11.10 13.04 4.54
N GLY A 195 11.40 11.74 4.74
CA GLY A 195 12.73 11.19 4.50
C GLY A 195 13.20 11.41 3.07
N ASP A 196 12.33 11.17 2.08
CA ASP A 196 12.65 11.42 0.67
C ASP A 196 13.06 12.87 0.40
N VAL A 197 12.29 13.81 0.93
CA VAL A 197 12.53 15.24 0.77
C VAL A 197 13.84 15.64 1.44
N LEU A 198 14.08 15.21 2.67
CA LEU A 198 15.29 15.52 3.43
C LEU A 198 16.53 14.93 2.76
N ILE A 199 16.49 13.65 2.36
CA ILE A 199 17.60 12.99 1.65
C ILE A 199 17.88 13.70 0.33
N SER A 200 16.83 14.02 -0.45
CA SER A 200 17.00 14.74 -1.73
C SER A 200 17.62 16.12 -1.52
N GLN A 201 17.26 16.84 -0.46
CA GLN A 201 17.86 18.13 -0.13
C GLN A 201 19.34 18.02 0.23
N VAL A 202 19.72 17.03 1.06
CA VAL A 202 21.12 16.78 1.41
C VAL A 202 21.92 16.38 0.17
N CYS A 203 21.39 15.46 -0.64
CA CYS A 203 22.04 15.00 -1.88
C CYS A 203 22.25 16.11 -2.91
N ASN A 204 21.37 17.12 -2.96
CA ASN A 204 21.49 18.25 -3.87
C ASN A 204 22.54 19.29 -3.43
N ARG A 205 22.93 19.30 -2.15
CA ARG A 205 23.98 20.20 -1.64
C ARG A 205 25.40 19.69 -1.90
N LEU A 206 25.55 18.37 -1.99
CA LEU A 206 26.84 17.75 -2.27
C LEU A 206 27.21 17.95 -3.76
N PRO A 207 28.50 17.95 -4.15
CA PRO A 207 28.91 18.11 -5.56
C PRO A 207 28.52 16.90 -6.42
N SER A 208 28.00 17.10 -7.63
CA SER A 208 27.55 16.00 -8.49
C SER A 208 28.71 15.12 -8.97
N SER A 209 28.65 13.81 -8.70
CA SER A 209 29.59 12.81 -9.21
C SER A 209 28.91 11.81 -10.14
N ARG A 210 29.66 11.17 -11.05
CA ARG A 210 29.14 10.09 -11.92
C ARG A 210 28.52 8.97 -11.09
N ALA A 211 29.16 8.58 -9.98
CA ALA A 211 28.65 7.60 -9.04
C ALA A 211 27.27 8.00 -8.47
N ARG A 212 27.09 9.28 -8.08
CA ARG A 212 25.79 9.75 -7.58
C ARG A 212 24.70 9.69 -8.64
N GLN A 213 25.00 10.03 -9.88
CA GLN A 213 24.02 9.96 -10.96
C GLN A 213 23.54 8.53 -11.20
N VAL A 214 24.45 7.56 -11.14
CA VAL A 214 24.11 6.13 -11.22
C VAL A 214 23.25 5.72 -10.02
N VAL A 215 23.67 6.05 -8.79
CA VAL A 215 22.91 5.74 -7.57
C VAL A 215 21.50 6.32 -7.66
N SER A 216 21.36 7.61 -7.98
CA SER A 216 20.06 8.29 -8.06
C SER A 216 19.11 7.65 -9.09
N ARG A 217 19.65 7.16 -10.22
CA ARG A 217 18.87 6.45 -11.24
C ARG A 217 18.44 5.06 -10.79
N SER A 218 19.27 4.36 -10.02
CA SER A 218 19.02 3.01 -9.55
C SER A 218 18.20 2.94 -8.26
N THR A 219 18.24 3.97 -7.40
CA THR A 219 17.57 3.99 -6.09
C THR A 219 16.10 3.59 -6.16
N PRO A 220 15.25 4.12 -7.08
CA PRO A 220 13.84 3.73 -7.11
C PRO A 220 13.63 2.25 -7.40
N THR A 221 14.47 1.67 -8.26
CA THR A 221 14.44 0.26 -8.62
C THR A 221 14.83 -0.60 -7.41
N VAL A 222 15.96 -0.29 -6.76
CA VAL A 222 16.47 -1.06 -5.62
C VAL A 222 15.50 -1.01 -4.44
N LEU A 223 15.00 0.18 -4.10
CA LEU A 223 14.00 0.34 -3.03
C LEU A 223 12.71 -0.40 -3.36
N PHE A 224 12.26 -0.38 -4.61
CA PHE A 224 11.11 -1.18 -5.03
C PHE A 224 11.39 -2.68 -4.87
N CYS A 225 12.53 -3.19 -5.33
CA CYS A 225 12.87 -4.61 -5.22
C CYS A 225 12.85 -5.08 -3.76
N PHE A 226 13.48 -4.32 -2.87
CA PHE A 226 13.51 -4.63 -1.45
C PHE A 226 12.12 -4.55 -0.80
N SER A 227 11.33 -3.54 -1.17
CA SER A 227 9.95 -3.39 -0.69
C SER A 227 9.07 -4.54 -1.15
N ALA A 228 9.17 -4.93 -2.42
CA ALA A 228 8.44 -6.06 -2.99
C ALA A 228 8.82 -7.37 -2.29
N ALA A 229 10.11 -7.62 -2.09
CA ALA A 229 10.60 -8.81 -1.40
C ALA A 229 10.04 -8.90 0.02
N THR A 230 10.05 -7.78 0.76
CA THR A 230 9.53 -7.71 2.12
C THR A 230 8.02 -7.95 2.17
N ILE A 231 7.26 -7.35 1.26
CA ILE A 231 5.81 -7.54 1.16
C ILE A 231 5.45 -8.99 0.80
N MET A 232 6.11 -9.55 -0.21
CA MET A 232 5.82 -10.93 -0.63
C MET A 232 6.18 -11.92 0.47
N HIS A 233 7.32 -11.74 1.14
CA HIS A 233 7.68 -12.55 2.30
C HIS A 233 6.65 -12.41 3.44
N ALA A 234 6.21 -11.18 3.75
CA ALA A 234 5.17 -10.95 4.76
C ALA A 234 3.83 -11.56 4.36
N TRP A 235 3.43 -11.52 3.08
CA TRP A 235 2.20 -12.15 2.61
C TRP A 235 2.22 -13.68 2.79
N PHE A 236 3.37 -14.31 2.52
CA PHE A 236 3.54 -15.75 2.75
C PHE A 236 3.54 -16.14 4.21
N TYR A 237 4.21 -15.39 5.10
CA TYR A 237 4.51 -15.88 6.45
C TYR A 237 3.98 -15.03 7.61
N SER A 238 3.52 -13.81 7.35
CA SER A 238 2.94 -12.94 8.39
C SER A 238 1.86 -12.03 7.77
N PRO A 239 0.79 -12.60 7.17
CA PRO A 239 -0.22 -11.84 6.46
C PRO A 239 -0.91 -10.81 7.38
N SER A 240 -0.94 -11.07 8.69
CA SER A 240 -1.41 -10.16 9.74
C SER A 240 -0.77 -8.76 9.70
N ARG A 241 0.46 -8.65 9.17
CA ARG A 241 1.21 -7.38 9.07
C ARG A 241 0.86 -6.53 7.86
N LEU A 242 0.07 -7.04 6.91
CA LEU A 242 -0.35 -6.31 5.72
C LEU A 242 -1.81 -5.85 5.84
N PRO A 243 -2.21 -4.77 5.13
CA PRO A 243 -3.62 -4.36 5.12
C PRO A 243 -4.48 -5.48 4.52
N GLN A 244 -5.63 -5.77 5.13
CA GLN A 244 -6.47 -6.89 4.68
C GLN A 244 -6.91 -6.77 3.21
N SER A 245 -7.24 -5.54 2.75
CA SER A 245 -7.56 -5.29 1.34
C SER A 245 -6.40 -5.58 0.41
N TYR A 246 -5.17 -5.33 0.86
CA TYR A 246 -3.95 -5.59 0.10
C TYR A 246 -3.64 -7.07 0.05
N ASN A 247 -3.79 -7.81 1.16
CA ASN A 247 -3.69 -9.27 1.17
C ASN A 247 -4.65 -9.91 0.18
N ARG A 248 -5.94 -9.52 0.22
CA ARG A 248 -6.95 -10.02 -0.72
C ARG A 248 -6.57 -9.73 -2.17
N TRP A 249 -6.03 -8.53 -2.44
CA TRP A 249 -5.59 -8.17 -3.78
C TRP A 249 -4.39 -9.00 -4.24
N ILE A 250 -3.38 -9.20 -3.39
CA ILE A 250 -2.21 -10.06 -3.71
C ILE A 250 -2.68 -11.50 -3.94
N SER A 251 -3.52 -12.06 -3.07
CA SER A 251 -4.05 -13.42 -3.22
C SER A 251 -4.84 -13.58 -4.52
N ALA A 252 -5.67 -12.60 -4.88
CA ALA A 252 -6.41 -12.59 -6.14
C ALA A 252 -5.49 -12.50 -7.36
N ALA A 253 -4.38 -11.76 -7.28
CA ALA A 253 -3.43 -11.63 -8.37
C ALA A 253 -2.52 -12.85 -8.51
N ALA A 254 -2.10 -13.46 -7.39
CA ALA A 254 -1.19 -14.60 -7.37
C ALA A 254 -1.86 -15.90 -7.84
N GLU A 255 -3.17 -16.03 -7.65
CA GLU A 255 -3.96 -17.24 -7.95
C GLU A 255 -3.23 -18.51 -7.48
N LEU A 256 -2.78 -18.51 -6.23
CA LEU A 256 -2.06 -19.60 -5.57
C LEU A 256 -3.03 -20.41 -4.72
N ASP A 257 -2.85 -21.74 -4.69
CA ASP A 257 -3.70 -22.66 -3.94
C ASP A 257 -3.37 -22.46 -2.47
N HIS A 258 -4.39 -22.22 -1.67
CA HIS A 258 -4.20 -21.91 -0.26
C HIS A 258 -3.52 -23.06 0.49
N ARG A 259 -3.77 -24.32 0.08
CA ARG A 259 -3.15 -25.51 0.69
C ARG A 259 -1.64 -25.54 0.51
N LEU A 260 -1.14 -25.08 -0.64
CA LEU A 260 0.30 -25.00 -0.87
C LEU A 260 0.94 -23.93 0.01
N ILE A 261 0.31 -22.77 0.17
CA ILE A 261 0.77 -21.73 1.11
C ILE A 261 0.83 -22.29 2.53
N LEU A 262 -0.22 -23.00 2.92
CA LEU A 262 -0.35 -23.57 4.25
C LEU A 262 0.73 -24.62 4.51
N ALA A 263 1.00 -25.52 3.55
CA ALA A 263 2.08 -26.50 3.64
C ALA A 263 3.46 -25.82 3.80
N LEU A 264 3.75 -24.77 3.04
CA LEU A 264 4.99 -24.00 3.18
C LEU A 264 5.11 -23.30 4.54
N ARG A 265 3.99 -22.85 5.13
CA ARG A 265 3.97 -22.31 6.50
C ARG A 265 4.22 -23.39 7.53
N HIS A 266 3.56 -24.54 7.43
CA HIS A 266 3.83 -25.67 8.33
C HIS A 266 5.29 -26.12 8.23
N ALA A 267 5.86 -26.11 7.03
CA ALA A 267 7.27 -26.43 6.82
C ALA A 267 8.18 -25.41 7.49
N ARG A 268 7.83 -24.12 7.46
CA ARG A 268 8.58 -23.06 8.14
C ARG A 268 8.51 -23.16 9.67
N TYR A 269 7.33 -23.43 10.21
CA TYR A 269 7.10 -23.46 11.66
C TYR A 269 7.37 -24.83 12.30
N GLY A 270 7.82 -25.81 11.52
CA GLY A 270 8.28 -27.11 12.02
C GLY A 270 7.18 -28.14 12.28
N THR A 271 5.95 -27.88 11.85
CA THR A 271 4.81 -28.84 11.93
C THR A 271 4.72 -29.76 10.71
N TRP A 272 5.52 -29.48 9.68
CA TRP A 272 5.67 -30.32 8.48
C TRP A 272 7.16 -30.65 8.31
N VAL A 273 7.49 -31.95 8.38
CA VAL A 273 8.87 -32.43 8.30
C VAL A 273 8.97 -33.56 7.29
N TYR A 274 9.85 -33.42 6.31
CA TYR A 274 10.10 -34.47 5.33
C TYR A 274 10.60 -35.77 5.97
N GLY A 275 10.09 -36.90 5.48
CA GLY A 275 10.45 -38.25 5.95
C GLY A 275 9.79 -38.65 7.27
N LYS A 276 8.87 -37.84 7.81
CA LYS A 276 8.09 -38.16 9.01
C LYS A 276 6.61 -37.99 8.74
N ASP A 277 5.80 -38.97 9.13
CA ASP A 277 4.36 -38.83 9.11
C ASP A 277 3.91 -38.01 10.32
N MET A 278 3.55 -36.75 10.07
CA MET A 278 3.02 -35.81 11.06
C MET A 278 1.48 -35.68 10.95
N GLY A 279 0.81 -36.59 10.23
CA GLY A 279 -0.62 -36.49 9.94
C GLY A 279 -0.98 -35.40 8.92
N MET A 280 0.01 -34.86 8.19
CA MET A 280 -0.15 -33.73 7.26
C MET A 280 -0.39 -34.14 5.80
N ALA A 281 -0.39 -35.44 5.50
CA ALA A 281 -0.53 -35.96 4.14
C ALA A 281 -1.83 -35.52 3.46
N SER A 282 -2.93 -35.37 4.21
CA SER A 282 -4.24 -34.97 3.68
C SER A 282 -4.26 -33.54 3.12
N LEU A 283 -3.39 -32.64 3.60
CA LEU A 283 -3.35 -31.24 3.17
C LEU A 283 -3.02 -31.13 1.68
N LEU A 284 -1.85 -31.64 1.28
CA LEU A 284 -1.43 -31.66 -0.11
C LEU A 284 -2.01 -32.85 -0.88
N GLY A 285 -2.41 -33.93 -0.22
CA GLY A 285 -3.12 -35.04 -0.84
C GLY A 285 -4.46 -34.60 -1.44
N SER A 286 -5.25 -33.79 -0.71
CA SER A 286 -6.47 -33.20 -1.26
C SER A 286 -6.19 -32.30 -2.47
N MET A 287 -5.05 -31.59 -2.48
CA MET A 287 -4.62 -30.78 -3.62
C MET A 287 -4.28 -31.66 -4.83
N CYS A 288 -3.58 -32.77 -4.61
CA CYS A 288 -3.28 -33.73 -5.67
C CYS A 288 -4.57 -34.26 -6.31
N ARG A 289 -5.56 -34.64 -5.51
CA ARG A 289 -6.86 -35.13 -5.98
C ARG A 289 -7.57 -34.12 -6.90
N ASP A 290 -7.62 -32.85 -6.52
CA ASP A 290 -8.27 -31.80 -7.32
C ASP A 290 -7.59 -31.54 -8.66
N TYR A 291 -6.27 -31.76 -8.75
CA TYR A 291 -5.51 -31.59 -9.99
C TYR A 291 -5.29 -32.91 -10.75
N GLY A 292 -5.91 -34.02 -10.32
CA GLY A 292 -5.77 -35.33 -10.98
C GLY A 292 -4.37 -35.95 -10.83
N LEU A 293 -3.66 -35.63 -9.76
CA LEU A 293 -2.34 -36.16 -9.41
C LEU A 293 -2.45 -37.25 -8.33
N ALA A 294 -1.45 -38.14 -8.25
CA ALA A 294 -1.39 -39.16 -7.21
C ALA A 294 -1.21 -38.52 -5.82
N GLU A 295 -2.02 -38.92 -4.83
CA GLU A 295 -2.00 -38.33 -3.48
C GLU A 295 -0.66 -38.48 -2.76
N GLU A 296 0.10 -39.52 -3.11
CA GLU A 296 1.45 -39.77 -2.58
C GLU A 296 2.42 -38.63 -2.88
N LEU A 297 2.19 -37.86 -3.95
CA LEU A 297 2.99 -36.67 -4.28
C LEU A 297 2.83 -35.54 -3.26
N GLY A 298 1.73 -35.54 -2.50
CA GLY A 298 1.47 -34.60 -1.41
C GLY A 298 1.89 -35.11 -0.04
N ASP A 299 2.29 -36.38 0.09
CA ASP A 299 2.67 -36.98 1.36
C ASP A 299 4.14 -36.63 1.72
N PRO A 300 4.39 -35.87 2.81
CA PRO A 300 5.75 -35.51 3.21
C PRO A 300 6.61 -36.68 3.69
N ALA A 301 6.00 -37.79 4.10
CA ALA A 301 6.73 -38.99 4.50
C ALA A 301 7.25 -39.76 3.28
N LYS A 302 6.55 -39.69 2.15
CA LYS A 302 6.88 -40.43 0.91
C LYS A 302 7.63 -39.59 -0.13
N THR A 303 7.24 -38.33 -0.31
CA THR A 303 7.75 -37.49 -1.41
C THR A 303 8.60 -36.34 -0.88
N ILE A 304 9.88 -36.34 -1.27
CA ILE A 304 10.87 -35.34 -0.84
C ILE A 304 11.65 -34.83 -2.05
N PRO A 305 11.65 -33.51 -2.35
CA PRO A 305 10.75 -32.46 -1.86
C PRO A 305 9.38 -32.46 -2.55
N ILE A 306 8.50 -31.50 -2.21
CA ILE A 306 7.24 -31.23 -2.92
C ILE A 306 7.51 -31.15 -4.45
N PRO A 307 6.86 -31.96 -5.30
CA PRO A 307 7.21 -32.02 -6.72
C PRO A 307 6.78 -30.73 -7.45
N CYS A 308 7.51 -30.35 -8.50
CA CYS A 308 7.17 -29.16 -9.30
C CYS A 308 5.77 -29.23 -9.90
N GLU A 309 5.24 -30.42 -10.20
CA GLU A 309 3.87 -30.58 -10.70
C GLU A 309 2.83 -30.04 -9.72
N LEU A 310 3.07 -30.25 -8.42
CA LEU A 310 2.20 -29.73 -7.37
C LEU A 310 2.42 -28.23 -7.15
N VAL A 311 3.67 -27.76 -7.16
CA VAL A 311 3.99 -26.31 -7.12
C VAL A 311 3.37 -25.56 -8.31
N HIS A 312 3.30 -26.21 -9.47
CA HIS A 312 2.69 -25.70 -10.69
C HIS A 312 1.18 -25.98 -10.79
N MET A 313 0.55 -26.55 -9.75
CA MET A 313 -0.89 -26.84 -9.69
C MET A 313 -1.39 -27.67 -10.88
N GLY A 314 -0.72 -28.78 -11.17
CA GLY A 314 -1.10 -29.69 -12.25
C GLY A 314 -0.75 -29.22 -13.66
N CYS A 315 -0.09 -28.06 -13.84
CA CYS A 315 0.32 -27.57 -15.17
C CYS A 315 1.55 -28.32 -15.77
N GLY A 316 1.96 -29.45 -15.18
CA GLY A 316 3.10 -30.26 -15.61
C GLY A 316 4.45 -29.85 -15.00
N LYS A 317 5.52 -30.56 -15.41
CA LYS A 317 6.87 -30.47 -14.80
C LYS A 317 7.69 -29.23 -15.19
N SER A 318 7.37 -28.56 -16.30
CA SER A 318 8.20 -27.47 -16.84
C SER A 318 7.96 -26.13 -16.13
N CYS A 319 9.00 -25.62 -15.48
CA CYS A 319 9.00 -24.35 -14.76
C CYS A 319 8.81 -23.15 -15.71
N GLU A 320 9.37 -23.19 -16.91
CA GLU A 320 9.28 -22.14 -17.92
C GLU A 320 7.87 -22.02 -18.48
N LYS A 321 7.25 -23.16 -18.82
CA LYS A 321 5.87 -23.19 -19.30
C LYS A 321 4.93 -22.65 -18.21
N HIS A 322 5.13 -23.04 -16.95
CA HIS A 322 4.35 -22.49 -15.84
C HIS A 322 4.56 -20.99 -15.67
N ALA A 323 5.81 -20.51 -15.70
CA ALA A 323 6.12 -19.09 -15.59
C ALA A 323 5.48 -18.25 -16.73
N LEU A 324 5.49 -18.75 -17.97
CA LEU A 324 4.83 -18.10 -19.11
C LEU A 324 3.31 -18.10 -18.97
N SER A 325 2.72 -19.21 -18.53
CA SER A 325 1.28 -19.28 -18.24
C SER A 325 0.87 -18.27 -17.16
N ARG A 326 1.68 -18.17 -16.09
CA ARG A 326 1.49 -17.19 -15.01
C ARG A 326 1.67 -15.75 -15.47
N PHE A 327 2.66 -15.50 -16.34
CA PHE A 327 2.84 -14.19 -16.98
C PHE A 327 1.55 -13.78 -17.70
N TRP A 328 1.00 -14.66 -18.54
CA TRP A 328 -0.20 -14.37 -19.32
C TRP A 328 -1.43 -14.14 -18.44
N ARG A 329 -1.70 -15.03 -17.47
CA ARG A 329 -2.82 -14.87 -16.53
C ARG A 329 -2.70 -13.57 -15.73
N GLY A 330 -1.51 -13.28 -15.22
CA GLY A 330 -1.20 -12.03 -14.51
C GLY A 330 -1.36 -10.79 -15.39
N TRP A 331 -0.92 -10.85 -16.65
CA TRP A 331 -1.10 -9.77 -17.62
C TRP A 331 -2.59 -9.50 -17.89
N VAL A 332 -3.40 -10.54 -18.10
CA VAL A 332 -4.85 -10.40 -18.31
C VAL A 332 -5.53 -9.84 -17.06
N PHE A 333 -5.17 -10.32 -15.87
CA PHE A 333 -5.65 -9.79 -14.60
C PHE A 333 -5.37 -8.28 -14.48
N ALA A 334 -4.13 -7.87 -14.76
CA ALA A 334 -3.72 -6.48 -14.74
C ALA A 334 -4.44 -5.62 -15.79
N ALA A 335 -4.58 -6.13 -17.01
CA ALA A 335 -5.23 -5.44 -18.11
C ALA A 335 -6.69 -5.10 -17.79
N ARG A 336 -7.42 -6.01 -17.12
CA ARG A 336 -8.79 -5.76 -16.65
C ARG A 336 -8.90 -4.59 -15.67
N MET A 337 -7.85 -4.29 -14.91
CA MET A 337 -7.81 -3.15 -13.98
C MET A 337 -7.31 -1.87 -14.64
N TYR A 338 -6.27 -1.95 -15.49
CA TYR A 338 -5.63 -0.76 -16.07
C TYR A 338 -6.33 -0.23 -17.33
N ALA A 339 -6.97 -1.08 -18.13
CA ALA A 339 -7.64 -0.64 -19.35
C ALA A 339 -8.77 0.38 -19.08
N PRO A 340 -9.69 0.17 -18.10
CA PRO A 340 -10.72 1.17 -17.81
C PRO A 340 -10.17 2.54 -17.40
N LEU A 341 -9.09 2.55 -16.61
CA LEU A 341 -8.45 3.80 -16.19
C LEU A 341 -7.89 4.57 -17.39
N GLN A 342 -7.22 3.86 -18.30
CA GLN A 342 -6.64 4.47 -19.50
C GLN A 342 -7.72 4.97 -20.47
N LEU A 343 -8.83 4.24 -20.59
CA LEU A 343 -10.00 4.68 -21.36
C LEU A 343 -10.59 5.99 -20.82
N ILE A 344 -10.67 6.15 -19.49
CA ILE A 344 -11.14 7.41 -18.87
C ILE A 344 -10.18 8.57 -19.19
N VAL A 345 -8.87 8.33 -19.12
CA VAL A 345 -7.86 9.34 -19.46
C VAL A 345 -7.97 9.75 -20.93
N LEU A 346 -8.13 8.78 -21.82
CA LEU A 346 -8.34 9.01 -23.24
C LEU A 346 -9.64 9.81 -23.50
N ALA A 347 -10.76 9.41 -22.89
CA ALA A 347 -12.04 10.10 -23.03
C ALA A 347 -11.96 11.57 -22.55
N ARG A 348 -11.23 11.83 -21.46
CA ARG A 348 -10.98 13.20 -20.97
C ARG A 348 -10.12 14.00 -21.95
N HIS A 349 -9.09 13.39 -22.52
CA HIS A 349 -8.24 14.04 -23.52
C HIS A 349 -9.01 14.41 -24.78
N VAL A 350 -9.82 13.49 -25.29
CA VAL A 350 -10.71 13.73 -26.44
C VAL A 350 -11.67 14.86 -26.12
N LYS A 351 -12.41 14.80 -25.01
CA LYS A 351 -13.36 15.85 -24.60
C LYS A 351 -12.72 17.24 -24.46
N LYS A 352 -11.47 17.31 -23.97
CA LYS A 352 -10.73 18.57 -23.86
C LYS A 352 -10.36 19.14 -25.23
N THR A 353 -10.00 18.27 -26.18
CA THR A 353 -9.57 18.65 -27.54
C THR A 353 -10.77 18.95 -28.45
N SER A 354 -11.89 18.24 -28.29
CA SER A 354 -13.14 18.50 -29.02
C SER A 354 -13.77 19.85 -28.70
N ARG A 355 -13.41 20.49 -27.56
CA ARG A 355 -13.82 21.86 -27.24
C ARG A 355 -13.20 22.92 -28.17
N THR A 356 -12.21 22.55 -28.97
CA THR A 356 -11.51 23.42 -29.90
C THR A 356 -12.08 23.37 -31.33
N GLY A 357 -13.29 22.80 -31.50
CA GLY A 357 -14.09 22.95 -32.71
C GLY A 357 -14.28 21.69 -33.56
N ASP A 358 -13.49 20.64 -33.34
CA ASP A 358 -13.59 19.41 -34.15
C ASP A 358 -13.61 18.14 -33.29
N GLN A 359 -14.71 17.38 -33.36
CA GLN A 359 -14.98 16.28 -32.43
C GLN A 359 -14.09 15.06 -32.67
N LEU A 360 -13.57 14.88 -33.89
CA LEU A 360 -12.81 13.70 -34.32
C LEU A 360 -11.29 13.92 -34.40
N VAL A 361 -10.82 15.17 -34.40
CA VAL A 361 -9.38 15.52 -34.43
C VAL A 361 -8.63 15.06 -33.17
N GLY A 362 -9.34 14.92 -32.04
CA GLY A 362 -8.76 14.46 -30.77
C GLY A 362 -8.40 12.96 -30.73
N LEU A 363 -8.89 12.16 -31.69
CA LEU A 363 -8.73 10.70 -31.74
C LEU A 363 -7.67 10.28 -32.77
N ASN A 364 -6.46 10.80 -32.62
CA ASN A 364 -5.34 10.40 -33.47
C ASN A 364 -4.91 8.96 -33.15
N ARG A 365 -4.61 8.15 -34.19
CA ARG A 365 -4.04 6.79 -34.08
C ARG A 365 -2.83 6.76 -33.14
N SER A 366 -2.05 7.83 -33.09
CA SER A 366 -0.91 7.99 -32.19
C SER A 366 -1.29 8.05 -30.70
N VAL A 367 -2.41 8.68 -30.35
CA VAL A 367 -2.89 8.82 -28.97
C VAL A 367 -3.46 7.49 -28.49
N VAL A 368 -4.23 6.81 -29.36
CA VAL A 368 -4.78 5.48 -29.07
C VAL A 368 -3.66 4.44 -28.95
N SER A 369 -2.68 4.44 -29.86
CA SER A 369 -1.55 3.50 -29.80
C SER A 369 -0.70 3.74 -28.54
N LYS A 370 -0.45 5.01 -28.17
CA LYS A 370 0.25 5.34 -26.92
C LYS A 370 -0.51 4.82 -25.70
N ALA A 371 -1.83 5.01 -25.66
CA ALA A 371 -2.66 4.49 -24.58
C ALA A 371 -2.60 2.96 -24.47
N LEU A 372 -2.69 2.25 -25.61
CA LEU A 372 -2.57 0.79 -25.66
C LEU A 372 -1.18 0.31 -25.22
N VAL A 373 -0.10 0.98 -25.65
CA VAL A 373 1.27 0.67 -25.23
C VAL A 373 1.43 0.88 -23.72
N ASP A 374 0.90 1.99 -23.19
CA ASP A 374 0.96 2.29 -21.76
C ASP A 374 0.19 1.27 -20.92
N THR A 375 -1.02 0.87 -21.34
CA THR A 375 -1.80 -0.20 -20.68
C THR A 375 -1.08 -1.53 -20.77
N THR A 376 -0.61 -1.92 -21.95
CA THR A 376 0.08 -3.20 -22.18
C THR A 376 1.36 -3.30 -21.36
N ARG A 377 2.14 -2.21 -21.28
CA ARG A 377 3.37 -2.14 -20.49
C ARG A 377 3.10 -2.24 -18.99
N SER A 378 2.12 -1.51 -18.46
CA SER A 378 1.75 -1.61 -17.04
C SER A 378 1.17 -2.99 -16.69
N SER A 379 0.45 -3.64 -17.61
CA SER A 379 0.02 -5.03 -17.44
C SER A 379 1.19 -6.02 -17.51
N ALA A 380 2.16 -5.80 -18.40
CA ALA A 380 3.37 -6.62 -18.51
C ALA A 380 4.26 -6.51 -17.28
N PHE A 381 4.33 -5.34 -16.63
CA PHE A 381 4.99 -5.18 -15.34
C PHE A 381 4.42 -6.13 -14.28
N LEU A 382 3.09 -6.19 -14.10
CA LEU A 382 2.48 -7.07 -13.10
C LEU A 382 2.55 -8.55 -13.51
N GLY A 383 2.34 -8.87 -14.79
CA GLY A 383 2.53 -10.22 -15.31
C GLY A 383 3.96 -10.73 -15.09
N ALA A 384 4.96 -9.90 -15.38
CA ALA A 384 6.38 -10.20 -15.15
C ALA A 384 6.69 -10.34 -13.65
N PHE A 385 6.08 -9.53 -12.79
CA PHE A 385 6.23 -9.65 -11.34
C PHE A 385 5.82 -11.05 -10.85
N ILE A 386 4.64 -11.52 -11.27
CA ILE A 386 4.11 -12.83 -10.90
C ILE A 386 4.99 -13.94 -11.49
N ALA A 387 5.32 -13.85 -12.78
CA ALA A 387 6.16 -14.84 -13.46
C ALA A 387 7.55 -14.96 -12.83
N PHE A 388 8.21 -13.85 -12.53
CA PHE A 388 9.52 -13.84 -11.86
C PHE A 388 9.44 -14.40 -10.43
N PHE A 389 8.32 -14.17 -9.73
CA PHE A 389 8.11 -14.79 -8.42
C PHE A 389 8.06 -16.33 -8.54
N TYR A 390 7.13 -16.87 -9.35
CA TYR A 390 6.99 -18.33 -9.52
C TYR A 390 8.27 -18.96 -10.08
N TYR A 391 8.84 -18.34 -11.12
CA TYR A 391 10.09 -18.83 -11.70
C TYR A 391 11.23 -18.75 -10.69
N GLY A 392 11.32 -17.71 -9.86
CA GLY A 392 12.33 -17.58 -8.82
C GLY A 392 12.22 -18.65 -7.72
N VAL A 393 11.01 -19.03 -7.33
CA VAL A 393 10.76 -20.17 -6.42
C VAL A 393 11.30 -21.46 -7.04
N CYS A 394 10.98 -21.72 -8.31
CA CYS A 394 11.45 -22.93 -8.99
C CYS A 394 12.97 -22.88 -9.25
N LEU A 395 13.51 -21.74 -9.63
CA LEU A 395 14.92 -21.54 -9.95
C LEU A 395 15.81 -21.78 -8.72
N SER A 396 15.41 -21.24 -7.58
CA SER A 396 16.09 -21.46 -6.30
C SER A 396 16.02 -22.92 -5.87
N ARG A 397 14.84 -23.55 -5.88
CA ARG A 397 14.69 -24.92 -5.38
C ARG A 397 15.24 -26.03 -6.31
N THR A 398 15.18 -25.86 -7.63
CA THR A 398 15.45 -26.96 -8.59
C THR A 398 16.71 -26.81 -9.45
N ARG A 399 17.21 -25.59 -9.66
CA ARG A 399 18.28 -25.35 -10.64
C ARG A 399 19.52 -24.73 -10.04
N ILE A 400 19.39 -23.51 -9.53
CA ILE A 400 20.54 -22.74 -9.03
C ILE A 400 20.86 -23.19 -7.60
N GLY A 401 19.87 -23.34 -6.73
CA GLY A 401 20.12 -23.70 -5.32
C GLY A 401 20.87 -25.02 -5.16
N PRO A 402 20.42 -26.14 -5.76
CA PRO A 402 21.13 -27.42 -5.66
C PRO A 402 22.54 -27.43 -6.29
N LYS A 403 22.81 -26.52 -7.23
CA LYS A 403 24.15 -26.36 -7.84
C LYS A 403 25.08 -25.52 -6.97
N LEU A 404 24.54 -24.57 -6.19
CA LEU A 404 25.33 -23.72 -5.30
C LEU A 404 25.51 -24.33 -3.91
N PHE A 405 24.55 -25.14 -3.45
CA PHE A 405 24.53 -25.70 -2.11
C PHE A 405 24.32 -27.21 -2.15
N THR A 406 25.25 -27.95 -1.57
CA THR A 406 25.13 -29.39 -1.37
C THR A 406 23.92 -29.71 -0.47
N PRO A 407 23.16 -30.80 -0.72
CA PRO A 407 22.03 -31.20 0.12
C PRO A 407 22.34 -31.40 1.61
N LYS A 408 23.62 -31.59 1.95
CA LYS A 408 24.12 -31.68 3.35
C LYS A 408 24.11 -30.32 4.07
N ILE A 409 24.29 -29.22 3.34
CA ILE A 409 24.32 -27.86 3.89
C ILE A 409 22.92 -27.25 3.86
N VAL A 410 22.23 -27.38 2.72
CA VAL A 410 20.87 -26.87 2.54
C VAL A 410 19.96 -28.01 2.14
N THR A 411 19.16 -28.46 3.10
CA THR A 411 18.25 -29.60 2.91
C THR A 411 17.03 -29.20 2.06
N PRO A 412 16.33 -30.17 1.44
CA PRO A 412 15.05 -29.92 0.77
C PRO A 412 14.02 -29.26 1.69
N GLN A 413 14.05 -29.61 2.99
CA GLN A 413 13.25 -28.94 4.03
C GLN A 413 13.56 -27.44 4.08
N MET A 414 14.84 -27.04 4.14
CA MET A 414 15.20 -25.62 4.20
C MET A 414 14.74 -24.82 2.97
N TRP A 415 14.73 -25.45 1.79
CA TRP A 415 14.18 -24.84 0.59
C TRP A 415 12.70 -24.53 0.72
N ASP A 416 11.88 -25.53 1.03
CA ASP A 416 10.41 -25.36 1.11
C ASP A 416 9.95 -24.67 2.41
N SER A 417 10.78 -24.65 3.47
CA SER A 417 10.54 -23.87 4.70
C SER A 417 10.74 -22.36 4.53
N GLY A 418 11.34 -21.88 3.44
CA GLY A 418 11.54 -20.43 3.28
C GLY A 418 12.44 -19.97 2.15
N LEU A 419 13.53 -20.70 1.87
CA LEU A 419 14.54 -20.22 0.92
C LEU A 419 14.01 -20.14 -0.51
N CYS A 420 13.09 -21.02 -0.90
CA CYS A 420 12.49 -20.98 -2.23
C CYS A 420 11.60 -19.74 -2.40
N VAL A 421 10.77 -19.43 -1.40
CA VAL A 421 9.94 -18.22 -1.36
C VAL A 421 10.82 -16.98 -1.36
N LEU A 422 11.92 -16.98 -0.59
CA LEU A 422 12.89 -15.88 -0.61
C LEU A 422 13.49 -15.66 -2.00
N GLY A 423 13.83 -16.73 -2.73
CA GLY A 423 14.28 -16.65 -4.12
C GLY A 423 13.26 -15.98 -5.03
N GLY A 424 11.98 -16.34 -4.92
CA GLY A 424 10.88 -15.66 -5.61
C GLY A 424 10.75 -14.19 -5.24
N CYS A 425 10.81 -13.87 -3.94
CA CYS A 425 10.74 -12.50 -3.41
C CYS A 425 11.85 -11.59 -3.94
N LEU A 426 13.09 -12.09 -4.02
CA LEU A 426 14.23 -11.31 -4.50
C LEU A 426 14.15 -11.03 -6.01
N LEU A 427 13.62 -11.96 -6.80
CA LEU A 427 13.55 -11.84 -8.26
C LEU A 427 12.33 -11.05 -8.75
N CYS A 428 11.18 -11.15 -8.07
CA CYS A 428 9.95 -10.53 -8.55
C CYS A 428 10.05 -9.00 -8.67
N GLY A 429 10.86 -8.37 -7.81
CA GLY A 429 11.12 -6.93 -7.82
C GLY A 429 11.71 -6.39 -9.12
N ALA A 430 12.50 -7.20 -9.84
CA ALA A 430 13.16 -6.79 -11.08
C ALA A 430 12.16 -6.43 -12.20
N SER A 431 10.90 -6.88 -12.09
CA SER A 431 9.86 -6.57 -13.07
C SER A 431 9.61 -5.07 -13.24
N ILE A 432 9.92 -4.25 -12.23
CA ILE A 432 9.76 -2.78 -12.28
C ILE A 432 10.53 -2.13 -13.43
N LEU A 433 11.57 -2.81 -13.95
CA LEU A 433 12.33 -2.37 -15.12
C LEU A 433 11.50 -2.39 -16.41
N VAL A 434 10.42 -3.19 -16.47
CA VAL A 434 9.46 -3.19 -17.59
C VAL A 434 8.69 -1.86 -17.65
N GLU A 435 8.51 -1.20 -16.51
CA GLU A 435 7.73 0.03 -16.41
C GLU A 435 8.56 1.28 -16.74
N GLN A 436 7.91 2.39 -17.12
CA GLN A 436 8.56 3.66 -17.43
C GLN A 436 9.17 4.32 -16.20
N SER A 437 10.37 4.92 -16.33
CA SER A 437 11.11 5.53 -15.21
C SER A 437 10.29 6.49 -14.34
N ARG A 438 9.41 7.29 -14.95
CA ARG A 438 8.52 8.22 -14.21
C ARG A 438 7.50 7.46 -13.34
N LYS A 439 6.90 6.40 -13.86
CA LYS A 439 5.94 5.55 -13.12
C LYS A 439 6.63 4.70 -12.06
N ARG A 440 7.89 4.28 -12.26
CA ARG A 440 8.66 3.51 -11.25
C ARG A 440 8.73 4.23 -9.90
N LEU A 441 8.95 5.53 -9.92
CA LEU A 441 9.00 6.35 -8.71
C LEU A 441 7.64 6.40 -7.99
N GLU A 442 6.54 6.51 -8.73
CA GLU A 442 5.18 6.50 -8.14
C GLU A 442 4.85 5.15 -7.52
N ILE A 443 5.16 4.06 -8.22
CA ILE A 443 4.95 2.70 -7.74
C ILE A 443 5.81 2.46 -6.50
N MET A 444 7.07 2.88 -6.51
CA MET A 444 7.95 2.78 -5.34
C MET A 444 7.34 3.50 -4.13
N PHE A 445 6.89 4.75 -4.26
CA PHE A 445 6.27 5.46 -3.13
C PHE A 445 4.91 4.92 -2.72
N PHE A 446 4.24 4.17 -3.58
CA PHE A 446 3.04 3.42 -3.22
C PHE A 446 3.39 2.17 -2.40
N VAL A 447 4.44 1.44 -2.77
CA VAL A 447 4.79 0.14 -2.17
C VAL A 447 5.63 0.28 -0.90
N LEU A 448 6.60 1.21 -0.88
CA LEU A 448 7.57 1.38 0.20
C LEU A 448 6.94 1.60 1.59
N PRO A 449 5.88 2.43 1.76
CA PRO A 449 5.20 2.57 3.06
C PRO A 449 4.51 1.30 3.54
N ARG A 450 4.00 0.49 2.63
CA ARG A 450 3.37 -0.79 2.97
C ARG A 450 4.42 -1.83 3.38
N ALA A 451 5.58 -1.80 2.74
CA ALA A 451 6.71 -2.63 3.13
C ALA A 451 7.22 -2.24 4.53
N ALA A 452 7.41 -0.95 4.78
CA ALA A 452 7.79 -0.45 6.12
C ALA A 452 6.78 -0.86 7.19
N ALA A 453 5.47 -0.88 6.88
CA ALA A 453 4.43 -1.30 7.81
C ALA A 453 4.57 -2.76 8.25
N THR A 454 5.27 -3.61 7.50
CA THR A 454 5.52 -5.00 7.90
C THR A 454 6.56 -5.13 9.02
N TRP A 455 7.34 -4.09 9.30
CA TRP A 455 8.33 -4.11 10.38
C TRP A 455 7.77 -3.63 11.72
N PHE A 456 6.58 -3.03 11.70
CA PHE A 456 5.91 -2.52 12.89
C PHE A 456 4.63 -3.32 13.17
N PRO A 457 4.22 -3.48 14.43
CA PRO A 457 2.92 -4.06 14.75
C PRO A 457 1.81 -3.14 14.24
N ARG A 458 0.88 -3.67 13.44
CA ARG A 458 -0.27 -2.90 12.93
C ARG A 458 -1.19 -2.40 14.05
N ARG A 459 -1.25 -3.14 15.15
CA ARG A 459 -2.03 -2.81 16.34
C ARG A 459 -1.11 -2.87 17.55
N TYR A 460 -1.19 -1.85 18.39
CA TYR A 460 -0.37 -1.74 19.59
C TYR A 460 -1.13 -1.02 20.70
N LEU A 461 -0.55 -1.03 21.89
CA LEU A 461 -1.16 -0.46 23.08
C LEU A 461 -1.31 1.07 22.95
N PRO A 462 -2.44 1.66 23.40
CA PRO A 462 -2.68 3.10 23.29
C PRO A 462 -1.61 3.99 23.93
N GLU A 463 -0.90 3.48 24.94
CA GLU A 463 0.21 4.16 25.63
C GLU A 463 1.36 4.56 24.69
N HIS A 464 1.58 3.83 23.59
CA HIS A 464 2.62 4.15 22.61
C HIS A 464 2.11 5.03 21.46
N ARG A 465 0.85 5.49 21.49
CA ARG A 465 0.27 6.32 20.43
C ARG A 465 0.98 7.65 20.25
N TRP A 466 1.58 8.20 21.31
CA TRP A 466 2.33 9.45 21.22
C TRP A 466 3.51 9.35 20.24
N LYS A 467 4.12 8.16 20.09
CA LYS A 467 5.21 7.91 19.13
C LYS A 467 4.71 8.11 17.71
N GLU A 468 3.57 7.49 17.38
CA GLU A 468 2.91 7.64 16.08
C GLU A 468 2.50 9.09 15.82
N HIS A 469 1.91 9.75 16.82
CA HIS A 469 1.50 11.16 16.72
C HIS A 469 2.70 12.06 16.40
N LEU A 470 3.79 11.93 17.17
CA LEU A 470 4.99 12.74 16.98
C LEU A 470 5.59 12.51 15.58
N THR A 471 5.73 11.25 15.17
CA THR A 471 6.24 10.90 13.83
C THR A 471 5.37 11.48 12.72
N PHE A 472 4.04 11.33 12.82
CA PHE A 472 3.11 11.87 11.83
C PHE A 472 3.19 13.39 11.75
N ALA A 473 3.13 14.08 12.90
CA ALA A 473 3.10 15.53 12.97
C ALA A 473 4.38 16.15 12.40
N LEU A 474 5.55 15.67 12.83
CA LEU A 474 6.84 16.15 12.33
C LEU A 474 7.02 15.86 10.84
N SER A 475 6.74 14.64 10.39
CA SER A 475 6.94 14.26 8.99
C SER A 475 6.03 15.05 8.07
N THR A 476 4.77 15.21 8.45
CA THR A 476 3.80 15.98 7.67
C THR A 476 4.16 17.47 7.65
N ALA A 477 4.62 18.02 8.77
CA ALA A 477 5.11 19.40 8.83
C ALA A 477 6.27 19.62 7.86
N VAL A 478 7.28 18.74 7.85
CA VAL A 478 8.40 18.81 6.89
C VAL A 478 7.91 18.79 5.45
N VAL A 479 7.03 17.85 5.09
CA VAL A 479 6.51 17.73 3.72
C VAL A 479 5.74 18.97 3.29
N LEU A 480 4.85 19.49 4.15
CA LEU A 480 4.05 20.66 3.83
C LEU A 480 4.89 21.94 3.75
N THR A 481 5.85 22.14 4.67
CA THR A 481 6.76 23.29 4.60
C THR A 481 7.53 23.29 3.29
N VAL A 482 8.08 22.15 2.89
CA VAL A 482 8.81 22.06 1.61
C VAL A 482 7.87 22.22 0.42
N ALA A 483 6.65 21.68 0.48
CA ALA A 483 5.67 21.84 -0.59
C ALA A 483 5.27 23.31 -0.80
N GLN A 484 5.28 24.14 0.25
CA GLN A 484 4.97 25.57 0.15
C GLN A 484 6.17 26.42 -0.27
N GLU A 485 7.38 26.09 0.18
CA GLU A 485 8.61 26.83 -0.15
C GLU A 485 9.12 26.51 -1.56
N ASP A 486 9.17 25.22 -1.93
CA ASP A 486 9.63 24.76 -3.24
C ASP A 486 8.86 23.49 -3.65
N PRO A 487 7.67 23.65 -4.26
CA PRO A 487 6.80 22.53 -4.64
C PRO A 487 7.50 21.49 -5.53
N LYS A 488 8.53 21.88 -6.29
CA LYS A 488 9.27 20.99 -7.19
C LYS A 488 10.11 19.94 -6.45
N ARG A 489 10.41 20.18 -5.16
CA ARG A 489 11.17 19.23 -4.33
C ARG A 489 10.35 18.03 -3.89
N VAL A 490 9.03 18.16 -3.80
CA VAL A 490 8.15 17.04 -3.48
C VAL A 490 7.90 16.25 -4.76
N ARG A 491 8.44 15.04 -4.84
CA ARG A 491 8.41 14.24 -6.07
C ARG A 491 7.08 13.52 -6.28
N GLY A 492 6.69 13.44 -7.54
CA GLY A 492 5.60 12.60 -8.00
C GLY A 492 4.19 13.18 -7.83
N VAL A 493 3.18 12.30 -7.81
CA VAL A 493 1.76 12.71 -7.77
C VAL A 493 1.44 13.53 -6.53
N LEU A 494 2.04 13.21 -5.38
CA LEU A 494 1.85 13.96 -4.15
C LEU A 494 2.28 15.42 -4.30
N GLY A 495 3.45 15.68 -4.89
CA GLY A 495 3.93 17.05 -5.10
C GLY A 495 3.02 17.85 -6.04
N ASN A 496 2.57 17.23 -7.13
CA ASN A 496 1.61 17.85 -8.04
C ASN A 496 0.28 18.17 -7.36
N LEU A 497 -0.23 17.25 -6.51
CA LEU A 497 -1.46 17.44 -5.77
C LEU A 497 -1.31 18.56 -4.73
N LEU A 498 -0.25 18.53 -3.92
CA LEU A 498 0.01 19.56 -2.91
C LEU A 498 0.18 20.92 -3.56
N ASN A 499 0.91 21.01 -4.67
CA ASN A 499 1.04 22.25 -5.44
C ASN A 499 -0.33 22.74 -5.93
N ALA A 500 -1.18 21.87 -6.48
CA ALA A 500 -2.51 22.25 -6.95
C ALA A 500 -3.46 22.71 -5.81
N VAL A 501 -3.33 22.10 -4.63
CA VAL A 501 -4.19 22.39 -3.47
C VAL A 501 -3.72 23.63 -2.70
N LEU A 502 -2.40 23.83 -2.57
CA LEU A 502 -1.80 24.92 -1.82
C LEU A 502 -1.68 26.21 -2.64
N LYS A 503 -1.82 26.14 -3.97
CA LYS A 503 -1.81 27.33 -4.82
C LYS A 503 -3.06 28.18 -4.57
N THR A 504 -2.83 29.35 -3.98
CA THR A 504 -3.88 30.32 -3.61
C THR A 504 -4.26 31.28 -4.74
N ASP A 505 -3.53 31.22 -5.87
CA ASP A 505 -3.73 32.07 -7.05
C ASP A 505 -5.01 31.74 -7.81
#